data_AF-A0A6I4NE54-F1
#
_entry.id   AF-A0A6I4NE54-F1
#
_cell.length_a   1.000
_cell.length_b   1.000
_cell.length_c   1.000
_cell.angle_alpha   90.00
_cell.angle_beta   90.00
_cell.angle_gamma   90.00
#
_symmetry.space_group_name_H-M   'P 1'
#
loop_
_entity.id
_entity.type
_entity.pdbx_description
1 polymer ?
#
loop_
_entity_poly.entity_id
_entity_poly.type
_entity_poly.pdbx_seq_one_letter_code
_entity_poly.pdbx_strand_id
1 'polypeptide(L)'
;MNLITEKPSHKDLVGKYKIVHSDYNFPNPENYILELKENGTFSFTKNPAISLCSNGNYELDYKFEDNEISFQCGFGWSPAHIKRNFRGFEIEFSIDENDKITYSKY
;
A
#
# COMPACT_ATOMS: atom_id res chain seq x y z
N MET A 1 -11.58 -25.13 3.33
CA MET A 1 -11.51 -23.64 3.37
C MET A 1 -10.58 -23.20 2.26
N ASN A 2 -11.09 -22.48 1.27
CA ASN A 2 -10.26 -21.92 0.20
C ASN A 2 -9.56 -20.66 0.72
N LEU A 3 -8.33 -20.82 1.21
CA LEU A 3 -7.46 -19.73 1.68
C LEU A 3 -7.16 -18.68 0.59
N ILE A 4 -7.48 -18.95 -0.67
CA ILE A 4 -7.14 -18.12 -1.83
C ILE A 4 -8.13 -16.94 -2.00
N THR A 5 -9.34 -16.99 -1.44
CA THR A 5 -10.40 -15.97 -1.68
C THR A 5 -10.65 -15.01 -0.51
N GLU A 6 -10.17 -15.29 0.70
CA GLU A 6 -10.46 -14.47 1.88
C GLU A 6 -9.71 -13.13 1.86
N LYS A 7 -10.42 -12.01 2.04
CA LYS A 7 -9.83 -10.66 2.04
C LYS A 7 -8.88 -10.48 3.24
N PRO A 8 -7.70 -9.84 3.07
CA PRO A 8 -6.76 -9.69 4.17
C PRO A 8 -7.37 -8.92 5.33
N SER A 9 -7.05 -9.34 6.55
CA SER A 9 -7.35 -8.57 7.75
C SER A 9 -6.31 -7.48 7.96
N HIS A 10 -6.59 -6.54 8.86
CA HIS A 10 -5.61 -5.53 9.30
C HIS A 10 -4.30 -6.19 9.75
N LYS A 11 -4.38 -7.28 10.52
CA LYS A 11 -3.21 -7.98 11.06
C LYS A 11 -2.32 -8.57 9.97
N ASP A 12 -2.91 -9.03 8.87
CA ASP A 12 -2.15 -9.61 7.75
C ASP A 12 -1.26 -8.56 7.06
N LEU A 13 -1.72 -7.31 7.07
CA LEU A 13 -1.05 -6.19 6.42
C LEU A 13 -0.04 -5.46 7.30
N VAL A 14 -0.05 -5.67 8.63
CA VAL A 14 0.93 -5.04 9.51
C VAL A 14 2.35 -5.44 9.12
N GLY A 15 3.22 -4.47 8.88
CA GLY A 15 4.62 -4.70 8.53
C GLY A 15 5.23 -3.61 7.66
N LYS A 16 6.47 -3.84 7.24
CA LYS A 16 7.24 -2.94 6.37
C LYS A 16 7.23 -3.44 4.95
N TYR A 17 7.11 -2.50 4.03
CA TYR A 17 7.01 -2.74 2.61
C TYR A 17 8.03 -1.88 1.86
N LYS A 18 8.56 -2.45 0.79
CA LYS A 18 9.51 -1.79 -0.12
C LYS A 18 9.02 -1.88 -1.56
N ILE A 19 9.46 -0.97 -2.41
CA ILE A 19 9.13 -1.01 -3.83
C ILE A 19 9.71 -2.30 -4.45
N VAL A 20 8.88 -3.05 -5.17
CA VAL A 20 9.28 -4.21 -5.98
C VAL A 20 8.99 -4.03 -7.47
N HIS A 21 8.09 -3.11 -7.80
CA HIS A 21 7.76 -2.75 -9.16
C HIS A 21 7.41 -1.27 -9.23
N SER A 22 7.87 -0.60 -10.28
CA SER A 22 7.53 0.78 -10.60
C SER A 22 7.79 1.07 -12.07
N ASP A 23 6.90 1.83 -12.69
CA ASP A 23 7.12 2.40 -14.03
C ASP A 23 8.06 3.63 -14.01
N TYR A 24 8.42 4.11 -12.82
CA TYR A 24 9.34 5.22 -12.61
C TYR A 24 10.73 4.75 -12.21
N ASN A 25 11.75 5.46 -12.70
CA ASN A 25 13.14 5.19 -12.36
C ASN A 25 13.51 5.91 -11.04
N PHE A 26 13.30 5.23 -9.91
CA PHE A 26 13.70 5.77 -8.60
C PHE A 26 15.16 5.45 -8.28
N PRO A 27 16.00 6.45 -7.95
CA PRO A 27 17.30 6.17 -7.36
C PRO A 27 17.11 5.57 -5.96
N ASN A 28 17.72 4.42 -5.70
CA ASN A 28 17.67 3.73 -4.40
C ASN A 28 16.22 3.39 -3.94
N PRO A 29 15.48 2.55 -4.70
CA PRO A 29 14.08 2.23 -4.43
C PRO A 29 13.83 1.65 -3.02
N GLU A 30 14.86 1.05 -2.42
CA GLU A 30 14.86 0.53 -1.05
C GLU A 30 14.68 1.58 0.05
N ASN A 31 14.89 2.87 -0.25
CA ASN A 31 14.69 3.95 0.72
C ASN A 31 13.21 4.35 0.85
N TYR A 32 12.38 4.02 -0.14
CA TYR A 32 10.96 4.33 -0.12
C TYR A 32 10.22 3.21 0.59
N ILE A 33 10.00 3.40 1.89
CA ILE A 33 9.38 2.41 2.77
C ILE A 33 7.96 2.84 3.12
N LEU A 34 7.03 1.90 3.06
CA LEU A 34 5.70 1.99 3.66
C LEU A 34 5.65 1.05 4.86
N GLU A 35 5.23 1.52 6.03
CA GLU A 35 5.02 0.71 7.22
C GLU A 35 3.57 0.83 7.68
N LEU A 36 2.87 -0.30 7.79
CA LEU A 36 1.52 -0.39 8.35
C LEU A 36 1.62 -0.92 9.78
N LYS A 37 0.99 -0.24 10.73
CA LYS A 37 1.08 -0.54 12.17
C LYS A 37 -0.21 -1.16 12.69
N GLU A 38 -0.11 -1.90 13.79
CA GLU A 38 -1.24 -2.61 14.41
C GLU A 38 -2.38 -1.70 14.86
N ASN A 39 -2.07 -0.45 15.19
CA ASN A 39 -3.04 0.54 15.65
C ASN A 39 -3.80 1.24 14.50
N GLY A 40 -3.70 0.75 13.26
CA GLY A 40 -4.34 1.36 12.09
C GLY A 40 -3.66 2.64 11.58
N THR A 41 -2.42 2.91 12.02
CA THR A 41 -1.61 4.02 11.49
C THR A 41 -0.54 3.55 10.53
N PHE A 42 -0.07 4.44 9.66
CA PHE A 42 1.04 4.15 8.75
C PHE A 42 2.20 5.14 8.91
N SER A 43 3.35 4.76 8.37
CA SER A 43 4.49 5.65 8.14
C SER A 43 5.02 5.43 6.74
N PHE A 44 5.38 6.51 6.05
CA PHE A 44 5.77 6.48 4.65
C PHE A 44 6.99 7.36 4.43
N THR A 45 8.05 6.80 3.86
CA THR A 45 9.15 7.62 3.36
C THR A 45 8.69 8.27 2.07
N LYS A 46 8.80 9.60 2.00
CA LYS A 46 8.33 10.42 0.88
C LYS A 46 8.79 9.85 -0.46
N ASN A 47 7.85 9.38 -1.27
CA ASN A 47 8.04 9.03 -2.68
C ASN A 47 7.54 10.20 -3.55
N PRO A 48 8.35 10.78 -4.45
CA PRO A 48 7.94 11.94 -5.23
C PRO A 48 6.79 11.67 -6.21
N ALA A 49 6.53 10.41 -6.59
CA ALA A 49 5.41 10.05 -7.46
C ALA A 49 4.11 9.80 -6.69
N ILE A 50 4.17 9.47 -5.39
CA ILE A 50 2.99 9.16 -4.58
C ILE A 50 2.67 10.36 -3.69
N SER A 51 1.51 10.97 -3.90
CA SER A 51 1.02 12.08 -3.07
C SER A 51 0.44 11.57 -1.74
N LEU A 52 1.29 10.95 -0.92
CA LEU A 52 0.97 10.48 0.43
C LEU A 52 1.80 11.23 1.48
N CYS A 53 1.18 11.57 2.60
CA CYS A 53 1.85 12.16 3.75
C CYS A 53 2.78 11.15 4.43
N SER A 54 3.74 11.63 5.23
CA SER A 54 4.70 10.74 5.89
C SER A 54 4.10 9.86 6.99
N ASN A 55 2.92 10.21 7.49
CA ASN A 55 2.20 9.46 8.52
C ASN A 55 0.71 9.83 8.52
N GLY A 56 -0.11 8.87 8.91
CA GLY A 56 -1.56 9.02 8.94
C GLY A 56 -2.25 7.73 9.38
N ASN A 57 -3.55 7.64 9.11
CA ASN A 57 -4.34 6.42 9.35
C ASN A 57 -4.50 5.65 8.04
N TYR A 58 -4.71 4.33 8.13
CA TYR A 58 -5.16 3.54 7.00
C TYR A 58 -6.37 2.70 7.41
N GLU A 59 -7.26 2.45 6.46
CA GLU A 59 -8.44 1.63 6.66
C GLU A 59 -8.62 0.68 5.48
N LEU A 60 -9.19 -0.50 5.76
CA LEU A 60 -9.58 -1.44 4.70
C LEU A 60 -10.97 -1.04 4.19
N ASP A 61 -11.05 -0.66 2.93
CA ASP A 61 -12.29 -0.19 2.30
C ASP A 61 -12.73 -1.10 1.16
N TYR A 62 -13.14 -2.31 1.49
CA TYR A 62 -13.54 -3.31 0.50
C TYR A 62 -14.83 -3.03 -0.28
N LYS A 63 -15.35 -1.80 -0.25
CA LYS A 63 -16.60 -1.39 -0.89
C LYS A 63 -16.48 -1.22 -2.40
N PHE A 64 -15.30 -0.92 -2.91
CA PHE A 64 -15.05 -0.69 -4.33
C PHE A 64 -13.97 -1.64 -4.84
N GLU A 65 -14.18 -2.20 -6.03
CA GLU A 65 -13.12 -2.93 -6.73
C GLU A 65 -11.97 -1.93 -7.02
N ASP A 66 -10.72 -2.37 -6.88
CA ASP A 66 -9.48 -1.57 -7.01
C ASP A 66 -9.19 -0.51 -5.92
N ASN A 67 -10.06 -0.34 -4.92
CA ASN A 67 -9.75 0.41 -3.71
C ASN A 67 -10.02 -0.49 -2.51
N GLU A 68 -9.00 -1.19 -2.03
CA GLU A 68 -9.15 -2.16 -0.94
C GLU A 68 -8.54 -1.65 0.37
N ILE A 69 -7.66 -0.66 0.29
CA ILE A 69 -7.07 0.04 1.41
C ILE A 69 -7.02 1.54 1.08
N SER A 70 -7.41 2.37 2.03
CA SER A 70 -7.41 3.81 1.89
C SER A 70 -6.52 4.44 2.97
N PHE A 71 -5.69 5.38 2.55
CA PHE A 71 -4.74 6.09 3.42
C PHE A 71 -5.20 7.52 3.67
N GLN A 72 -5.38 7.87 4.93
CA GLN A 72 -5.84 9.19 5.36
C GLN A 72 -4.65 10.11 5.69
N CYS A 73 -4.64 11.28 5.04
CA CYS A 73 -3.70 12.37 5.29
C CYS A 73 -4.46 13.66 5.60
N GLY A 74 -4.57 14.00 6.89
CA GLY A 74 -5.42 15.13 7.32
C GLY A 74 -6.88 14.89 6.90
N PHE A 75 -7.42 15.76 6.03
CA PHE A 75 -8.78 15.62 5.50
C PHE A 75 -8.86 14.83 4.17
N GLY A 76 -7.73 14.47 3.57
CA GLY A 76 -7.67 13.74 2.29
C GLY A 76 -7.55 12.23 2.47
N TRP A 77 -8.06 11.48 1.51
CA TRP A 77 -7.92 10.03 1.41
C TRP A 77 -7.28 9.64 0.08
N SER A 78 -6.34 8.71 0.11
CA SER A 78 -5.67 8.16 -1.06
C SER A 78 -5.93 6.66 -1.14
N PRO A 79 -6.61 6.15 -2.18
CA PRO A 79 -6.89 4.74 -2.32
C PRO A 79 -5.64 3.97 -2.80
N ALA A 80 -5.61 2.68 -2.50
CA ALA A 80 -4.65 1.72 -3.08
C ALA A 80 -5.28 0.33 -3.17
N HIS A 81 -4.68 -0.51 -4.00
CA HIS A 81 -5.12 -1.87 -4.25
C HIS A 81 -4.26 -2.88 -3.46
N ILE A 82 -4.86 -3.96 -2.97
CA ILE A 82 -4.13 -5.03 -2.26
C ILE A 82 -3.95 -6.23 -3.20
N LYS A 83 -2.76 -6.34 -3.78
CA LYS A 83 -2.40 -7.50 -4.60
C LYS A 83 -2.01 -8.69 -3.74
N ARG A 84 -2.48 -9.87 -4.13
CA ARG A 84 -2.07 -11.13 -3.51
C ARG A 84 -1.01 -11.79 -4.36
N ASN A 85 0.04 -12.29 -3.72
CA ASN A 85 1.01 -13.17 -4.34
C ASN A 85 1.27 -14.40 -3.45
N PHE A 86 2.04 -15.36 -3.94
CA PHE A 86 2.33 -16.59 -3.20
C PHE A 86 3.17 -16.37 -1.92
N ARG A 87 3.72 -15.17 -1.72
CA ARG A 87 4.55 -14.79 -0.56
C ARG A 87 3.83 -13.87 0.43
N GLY A 88 2.60 -13.45 0.14
CA GLY A 88 1.81 -12.57 0.98
C GLY A 88 1.05 -11.50 0.19
N PHE A 89 1.07 -10.28 0.71
CA PHE A 89 0.31 -9.15 0.20
C PHE A 89 1.24 -8.03 -0.28
N GLU A 90 0.81 -7.36 -1.34
CA GLU A 90 1.43 -6.18 -1.92
C GLU A 90 0.44 -5.02 -1.93
N ILE A 91 0.96 -3.81 -1.77
CA ILE A 91 0.18 -2.57 -1.84
C ILE A 91 0.53 -1.86 -3.14
N GLU A 92 -0.45 -1.64 -3.99
CA GLU A 92 -0.29 -0.98 -5.28
C GLU A 92 -0.97 0.38 -5.29
N PHE A 93 -0.18 1.42 -5.56
CA PHE A 93 -0.67 2.76 -5.80
C PHE A 93 -0.76 3.00 -7.30
N SER A 94 -1.95 3.40 -7.78
CA SER A 94 -2.12 3.96 -9.13
C SER A 94 -1.75 5.43 -9.10
N ILE A 95 -0.77 5.83 -9.92
CA ILE A 95 -0.29 7.21 -10.01
C ILE A 95 -1.08 7.96 -11.08
N ASP A 96 -1.34 7.30 -12.20
CA ASP A 96 -2.28 7.70 -13.25
C ASP A 96 -2.99 6.46 -13.85
N GLU A 97 -3.64 6.60 -15.02
CA GLU A 97 -4.38 5.51 -15.66
C GLU A 97 -3.51 4.30 -16.04
N ASN A 98 -2.21 4.49 -16.25
CA ASN A 98 -1.30 3.46 -16.75
C ASN A 98 -0.15 3.16 -15.79
N ASP A 99 0.27 4.13 -14.98
CA ASP A 99 1.46 4.06 -14.15
C ASP A 99 1.16 3.60 -12.73
N LYS A 100 1.96 2.66 -12.24
CA LYS A 100 1.76 2.03 -10.94
C LYS A 100 3.06 1.88 -10.15
N ILE A 101 2.92 1.86 -8.83
CA ILE A 101 4.02 1.57 -7.91
C ILE A 101 3.55 0.51 -6.92
N THR A 102 4.26 -0.63 -6.90
CA THR A 102 3.92 -1.77 -6.06
C THR A 102 4.94 -1.95 -4.95
N TYR A 103 4.41 -2.05 -3.73
CA TYR A 103 5.15 -2.27 -2.50
C TYR A 103 4.92 -3.69 -1.99
N SER A 104 5.99 -4.43 -1.69
CA SER A 104 5.92 -5.80 -1.15
C SER A 104 6.50 -5.87 0.25
N LYS A 105 5.85 -6.67 1.11
CA LYS A 105 6.23 -6.89 2.50
C LYS A 105 7.57 -7.63 2.59
N TYR A 106 8.45 -7.26 3.52
CA TYR A 106 9.75 -7.91 3.73
C TYR A 106 10.08 -8.16 5.21
#